data_AF-A0A662B6N8-F1
#
_entry.id   AF-A0A662B6N8-F1
#
_cell.length_a   1.000
_cell.length_b   1.000
_cell.length_c   1.000
_cell.angle_alpha   90.00
_cell.angle_beta   90.00
_cell.angle_gamma   90.00
#
_symmetry.space_group_name_H-M   'P 1'
#
loop_
_entity.id
_entity.type
_entity.pdbx_description
1 polymer ?
#
loop_
_entity_poly.entity_id
_entity_poly.type
_entity_poly.pdbx_seq_one_letter_code
_entity_poly.pdbx_strand_id
1 'polypeptide(L)'
;MRKIFTILILLIFISCEKHISSNEFVQLGIKNLKCEYAANPINIDISNPRFSWVLSSKIRGQKQTAYQIFVSKNKDLSDLIWDSGKINNSLSNQIYYAGKNLESNTNYYWKVHVWDKDDILYESKITGFGTALLKQNNWVAKWIGVGQKSQPSLPNGFLKSVEEQSTLTDTIIHEGRSLLLRNKFECKKNIKSAKVFVTGLGYYELYLNGNRVGDHVLSPAKTNYAKEILYDTYDVTTQLKKGENTFGIHLGNGWYNPYKKWWKEYRMQWFGAKKAILQLQITYQNGETTVIKSDKNWKFKLGPILYNCIYDGEFYDATQESENWSKPDFDDSNWDMVSVIESPKGELRSQNMQAIKLVQIIEPVKVFKPKSGALVYDMGQNFSGWAKITVNGKKGTKLHLQFAEDINEDGSIDITSNEHAKAEATYILKGNSSETYEPRFTFYGFKYVEVTSNSDLLEIENVQGCVVHSNNELTGHFECGNETINKIHKATVWSQKSNMIGFPLDCPQRDERLGWFGDAQVTIEEAMFNFNMPLFYHNWITGIRKNQDSLTGDIPIISPR
;
A
#
# COMPACT_ATOMS: atom_id res chain seq x y z
N MET A 1 -74.10 -36.18 24.22
CA MET A 1 -73.34 -35.39 23.20
C MET A 1 -73.39 -33.86 23.45
N ARG A 2 -73.18 -33.38 24.69
CA ARG A 2 -73.06 -31.92 24.95
C ARG A 2 -72.06 -31.55 26.05
N LYS A 3 -71.39 -32.53 26.68
CA LYS A 3 -70.33 -32.34 27.68
C LYS A 3 -68.92 -32.74 27.20
N ILE A 4 -68.80 -33.32 26.00
CA ILE A 4 -67.50 -33.76 25.43
C ILE A 4 -66.92 -32.72 24.45
N PHE A 5 -67.75 -31.81 23.91
CA PHE A 5 -67.29 -30.77 22.98
C PHE A 5 -66.70 -29.52 23.68
N THR A 6 -67.02 -29.30 24.95
CA THR A 6 -66.52 -28.12 25.70
C THR A 6 -65.12 -28.35 26.29
N ILE A 7 -64.71 -29.60 26.49
CA ILE A 7 -63.38 -29.94 27.05
C ILE A 7 -62.31 -29.98 25.95
N LEU A 8 -62.68 -30.24 24.69
CA LEU A 8 -61.72 -30.27 23.57
C LEU A 8 -61.29 -28.86 23.09
N ILE A 9 -62.10 -27.82 23.35
CA ILE A 9 -61.78 -26.44 22.95
C ILE A 9 -60.91 -25.73 24.02
N LEU A 10 -60.94 -26.17 25.28
CA LEU A 10 -60.08 -25.62 26.33
C LEU A 10 -58.64 -26.19 26.31
N LEU A 11 -58.43 -27.36 25.69
CA LEU A 11 -57.10 -27.98 25.54
C LEU A 11 -56.32 -27.50 24.31
N ILE A 12 -57.00 -26.87 23.34
CA ILE A 12 -56.33 -26.28 22.15
C ILE A 12 -55.85 -24.84 22.43
N PHE A 13 -56.36 -24.18 23.48
CA PHE A 13 -55.87 -22.85 23.91
C PHE A 13 -54.69 -22.89 24.89
N ILE A 14 -54.31 -24.06 25.41
CA ILE A 14 -53.16 -24.20 26.34
C ILE A 14 -51.92 -24.82 25.66
N SER A 15 -52.01 -25.32 24.43
CA SER A 15 -50.87 -25.87 23.69
C SER A 15 -50.28 -24.95 22.62
N CYS A 16 -50.62 -23.66 22.62
CA CYS A 16 -50.07 -22.69 21.67
C CYS A 16 -49.31 -21.53 22.35
N GLU A 17 -48.86 -21.73 23.59
CA GLU A 17 -47.86 -20.89 24.25
C GLU A 17 -46.57 -21.69 24.45
N LYS A 18 -45.73 -21.70 23.40
CA LYS A 18 -44.26 -21.82 23.43
C LYS A 18 -43.78 -22.34 22.08
N HIS A 19 -43.76 -21.45 21.10
CA HIS A 19 -42.66 -21.29 20.15
C HIS A 19 -42.90 -20.00 19.35
N ILE A 20 -43.22 -18.91 20.04
CA ILE A 20 -42.67 -17.63 19.60
C ILE A 20 -41.24 -17.71 20.09
N SER A 21 -40.32 -18.12 19.20
CA SER A 21 -38.92 -17.80 19.42
C SER A 21 -38.91 -16.30 19.70
N SER A 22 -38.51 -15.92 20.91
CA SER A 22 -38.08 -14.58 21.18
C SER A 22 -37.00 -14.28 20.15
N ASN A 23 -37.41 -13.65 19.04
CA ASN A 23 -36.54 -12.72 18.36
C ASN A 23 -36.25 -11.68 19.43
N GLU A 24 -35.21 -11.95 20.24
CA GLU A 24 -34.50 -10.91 20.96
C GLU A 24 -34.15 -9.90 19.87
N PHE A 25 -34.97 -8.85 19.78
CA PHE A 25 -34.56 -7.65 19.09
C PHE A 25 -33.29 -7.25 19.81
N VAL A 26 -32.13 -7.57 19.23
CA VAL A 26 -30.83 -7.17 19.76
C VAL A 26 -30.92 -5.67 20.02
N GLN A 27 -31.07 -5.33 21.29
CA GLN A 27 -31.41 -3.99 21.73
C GLN A 27 -30.22 -3.05 21.52
N LEU A 28 -29.00 -3.60 21.51
CA LEU A 28 -27.77 -2.94 21.11
C LEU A 28 -26.81 -3.95 20.44
N GLY A 29 -26.43 -3.70 19.19
CA GLY A 29 -25.43 -4.47 18.47
C GLY A 29 -24.08 -3.75 18.43
N ILE A 30 -23.00 -4.46 18.75
CA ILE A 30 -21.62 -3.95 18.69
C ILE A 30 -20.98 -4.43 17.39
N LYS A 31 -20.54 -3.50 16.55
CA LYS A 31 -20.01 -3.75 15.20
C LYS A 31 -18.73 -2.96 14.95
N ASN A 32 -18.07 -3.25 13.82
CA ASN A 32 -16.91 -2.50 13.32
C ASN A 32 -15.81 -2.32 14.38
N LEU A 33 -15.46 -3.41 15.07
CA LEU A 33 -14.34 -3.39 16.00
C LEU A 33 -13.05 -3.14 15.22
N LYS A 34 -12.30 -2.14 15.65
CA LYS A 34 -11.05 -1.73 15.00
C LYS A 34 -9.96 -1.51 16.05
N CYS A 35 -8.74 -1.92 15.69
CA CYS A 35 -7.51 -1.58 16.38
C CYS A 35 -6.72 -0.64 15.46
N GLU A 36 -6.33 0.54 15.94
CA GLU A 36 -5.68 1.56 15.13
C GLU A 36 -6.43 1.82 13.81
N TYR A 37 -7.75 2.06 13.89
CA TYR A 37 -8.64 2.34 12.75
C TYR A 37 -8.76 1.23 11.68
N ALA A 38 -8.10 0.09 11.87
CA ALA A 38 -8.12 -1.04 10.96
C ALA A 38 -8.82 -2.26 11.58
N ALA A 39 -9.45 -3.08 10.73
CA ALA A 39 -10.03 -4.36 11.14
C ALA A 39 -8.95 -5.44 11.06
N ASN A 40 -8.70 -6.14 12.16
CA ASN A 40 -7.67 -7.20 12.26
C ASN A 40 -6.30 -6.85 11.64
N PRO A 41 -5.71 -5.66 11.93
CA PRO A 41 -4.41 -5.29 11.38
C PRO A 41 -3.33 -6.27 11.85
N ILE A 42 -2.33 -6.56 11.02
CA ILE A 42 -1.26 -7.53 11.33
C ILE A 42 0.10 -6.90 11.64
N ASN A 43 0.18 -5.57 11.56
CA ASN A 43 1.40 -4.79 11.47
C ASN A 43 1.47 -3.61 12.48
N ILE A 44 0.78 -3.71 13.61
CA ILE A 44 0.78 -2.67 14.65
C ILE A 44 2.17 -2.50 15.24
N ASP A 45 2.74 -1.29 15.17
CA ASP A 45 4.04 -0.96 15.78
C ASP A 45 3.94 0.02 16.96
N ILE A 46 2.72 0.34 17.37
CA ILE A 46 2.41 1.20 18.51
C ILE A 46 2.30 0.33 19.77
N SER A 47 2.98 0.72 20.86
CA SER A 47 2.99 -0.04 22.12
C SER A 47 1.66 -0.01 22.88
N ASN A 48 0.89 1.08 22.72
CA ASN A 48 -0.43 1.26 23.31
C ASN A 48 -1.46 1.52 22.19
N PRO A 49 -1.84 0.49 21.42
CA PRO A 49 -2.79 0.66 20.33
C PRO A 49 -4.17 1.10 20.84
N ARG A 50 -4.93 1.74 19.97
CA ARG A 50 -6.25 2.30 20.24
C ARG A 50 -7.35 1.39 19.70
N PHE A 51 -8.34 1.11 20.53
CA PHE A 51 -9.52 0.34 20.16
C PHE A 51 -10.71 1.26 19.88
N SER A 52 -11.58 0.81 18.98
CA SER A 52 -12.86 1.45 18.71
C SER A 52 -13.92 0.43 18.31
N TRP A 53 -15.17 0.79 18.54
CA TRP A 53 -16.35 0.00 18.15
C TRP A 53 -17.53 0.93 17.85
N VAL A 54 -18.42 0.46 16.98
CA VAL A 54 -19.65 1.16 16.60
C VAL A 54 -20.85 0.46 17.22
N LEU A 55 -21.72 1.24 17.84
CA LEU A 55 -22.98 0.78 18.38
C LEU A 55 -24.09 0.93 17.33
N SER A 56 -24.98 -0.04 17.26
CA SER A 56 -26.14 -0.01 16.37
C SER A 56 -27.39 -0.45 17.14
N SER A 57 -28.49 0.29 17.00
CA SER A 57 -29.76 -0.05 17.65
C SER A 57 -30.93 0.44 16.80
N LYS A 58 -32.07 -0.25 16.91
CA LYS A 58 -33.36 0.23 16.39
C LYS A 58 -34.07 1.15 17.38
N ILE A 59 -33.61 1.23 18.63
CA ILE A 59 -34.20 2.05 19.68
C ILE A 59 -33.57 3.44 19.65
N ARG A 60 -34.42 4.48 19.63
CA ARG A 60 -33.98 5.88 19.69
C ARG A 60 -33.46 6.23 21.09
N GLY A 61 -32.44 7.08 21.14
CA GLY A 61 -31.82 7.52 22.39
C GLY A 61 -31.04 6.42 23.12
N GLN A 62 -30.70 5.33 22.42
CA GLN A 62 -29.85 4.29 22.98
C GLN A 62 -28.40 4.79 23.07
N LYS A 63 -27.72 4.44 24.17
CA LYS A 63 -26.35 4.89 24.44
C LYS A 63 -25.60 3.87 25.29
N GLN A 64 -24.28 3.87 25.17
CA GLN A 64 -23.39 3.20 26.10
C GLN A 64 -23.20 4.05 27.37
N THR A 65 -23.17 3.40 28.52
CA THR A 65 -22.86 4.00 29.82
C THR A 65 -21.53 3.49 30.39
N ALA A 66 -21.12 2.26 30.04
CA ALA A 66 -19.85 1.67 30.44
C ALA A 66 -19.31 0.69 29.40
N TYR A 67 -18.01 0.39 29.48
CA TYR A 67 -17.37 -0.66 28.68
C TYR A 67 -16.34 -1.47 29.50
N GLN A 68 -15.98 -2.64 28.99
CA GLN A 68 -14.86 -3.45 29.49
C GLN A 68 -14.19 -4.16 28.32
N ILE A 69 -12.86 -4.06 28.21
CA ILE A 69 -12.07 -4.65 27.13
C ILE A 69 -11.23 -5.79 27.69
N PHE A 70 -11.20 -6.90 26.94
CA PHE A 70 -10.35 -8.05 27.22
C PHE A 70 -9.36 -8.22 26.06
N VAL A 71 -8.07 -8.43 26.35
CA VAL A 71 -7.04 -8.76 25.36
C VAL A 71 -6.26 -9.99 25.82
N SER A 72 -6.03 -10.92 24.91
CA SER A 72 -5.34 -12.19 25.15
C SER A 72 -4.35 -12.53 24.04
N LYS A 73 -3.35 -13.38 24.35
CA LYS A 73 -2.51 -14.04 23.33
C LYS A 73 -3.21 -15.22 22.66
N ASN A 74 -4.23 -15.80 23.30
CA ASN A 74 -4.96 -16.95 22.77
C ASN A 74 -6.36 -16.53 22.30
N LYS A 75 -6.83 -17.17 21.22
CA LYS A 75 -8.10 -16.84 20.57
C LYS A 75 -9.33 -17.13 21.44
N ASP A 76 -9.20 -18.08 22.36
CA ASP A 76 -10.22 -18.44 23.35
C ASP A 76 -10.22 -17.51 24.59
N LEU A 77 -9.35 -16.50 24.61
CA LEU A 77 -9.15 -15.57 25.71
C LEU A 77 -8.64 -16.21 27.02
N SER A 78 -8.00 -17.38 26.94
CA SER A 78 -7.47 -18.11 28.11
C SER A 78 -6.21 -17.47 28.73
N ASP A 79 -5.40 -16.77 27.93
CA ASP A 79 -4.16 -16.09 28.38
C ASP A 79 -4.36 -14.57 28.34
N LEU A 80 -5.12 -14.02 29.29
CA LEU A 80 -5.42 -12.59 29.36
C LEU A 80 -4.16 -11.79 29.72
N ILE A 81 -3.84 -10.82 28.85
CA ILE A 81 -2.80 -9.82 29.08
C ILE A 81 -3.36 -8.46 29.51
N TRP A 82 -4.67 -8.27 29.30
CA TRP A 82 -5.41 -7.11 29.75
C TRP A 82 -6.88 -7.45 29.99
N ASP A 83 -7.38 -6.96 31.12
CA ASP A 83 -8.79 -6.78 31.41
C ASP A 83 -8.90 -5.35 31.95
N SER A 84 -9.68 -4.49 31.30
CA SER A 84 -9.84 -3.10 31.72
C SER A 84 -10.69 -2.95 32.99
N GLY A 85 -11.44 -3.98 33.39
CA GLY A 85 -12.58 -3.86 34.28
C GLY A 85 -13.73 -3.04 33.65
N LYS A 86 -14.86 -2.95 34.35
CA LYS A 86 -15.99 -2.08 33.96
C LYS A 86 -15.59 -0.61 34.17
N ILE A 87 -15.49 0.13 33.07
CA ILE A 87 -15.19 1.56 33.05
C ILE A 87 -16.49 2.32 32.74
N ASN A 88 -16.96 3.14 33.69
CA ASN A 88 -18.16 3.98 33.53
C ASN A 88 -17.88 5.18 32.61
N ASN A 89 -17.87 4.93 31.30
CA ASN A 89 -17.63 5.93 30.27
C ASN A 89 -18.40 5.57 28.98
N SER A 90 -18.90 6.60 28.30
CA SER A 90 -19.64 6.48 27.04
C SER A 90 -18.75 6.50 25.79
N LEU A 91 -17.45 6.75 25.91
CA LEU A 91 -16.51 6.71 24.79
C LEU A 91 -16.43 5.30 24.18
N SER A 92 -16.48 5.23 22.85
CA SER A 92 -16.36 3.98 22.07
C SER A 92 -15.29 4.05 20.99
N ASN A 93 -14.47 5.11 21.00
CA ASN A 93 -13.44 5.36 20.00
C ASN A 93 -12.16 5.84 20.68
N GLN A 94 -11.01 5.51 20.08
CA GLN A 94 -9.68 5.86 20.58
C GLN A 94 -9.40 5.42 22.03
N ILE A 95 -9.90 4.24 22.43
CA ILE A 95 -9.63 3.70 23.76
C ILE A 95 -8.26 3.05 23.79
N TYR A 96 -7.32 3.64 24.53
CA TYR A 96 -5.94 3.17 24.60
C TYR A 96 -5.83 1.84 25.35
N TYR A 97 -5.05 0.93 24.76
CA TYR A 97 -4.57 -0.27 25.44
C TYR A 97 -3.74 0.09 26.67
N ALA A 98 -4.15 -0.41 27.83
CA ALA A 98 -3.50 -0.17 29.13
C ALA A 98 -3.06 -1.47 29.83
N GLY A 99 -2.86 -2.55 29.06
CA GLY A 99 -2.42 -3.84 29.57
C GLY A 99 -0.91 -4.00 29.66
N LYS A 100 -0.47 -5.26 29.80
CA LYS A 100 0.95 -5.64 29.79
C LYS A 100 1.63 -5.27 28.47
N ASN A 101 2.95 -5.06 28.49
CA ASN A 101 3.70 -4.74 27.28
C ASN A 101 3.48 -5.75 26.15
N LEU A 102 3.24 -5.23 24.95
CA LEU A 102 3.11 -6.05 23.75
C LEU A 102 4.49 -6.52 23.27
N GLU A 103 4.53 -7.77 22.79
CA GLU A 103 5.67 -8.40 22.12
C GLU A 103 5.61 -8.21 20.60
N SER A 104 6.77 -8.17 19.95
CA SER A 104 6.89 -8.11 18.48
C SER A 104 6.41 -9.39 17.80
N ASN A 105 5.92 -9.27 16.56
CA ASN A 105 5.40 -10.39 15.76
C ASN A 105 4.45 -11.33 16.54
N THR A 106 3.54 -10.76 17.31
CA THR A 106 2.61 -11.51 18.16
C THR A 106 1.18 -11.19 17.75
N ASN A 107 0.34 -12.22 17.65
CA ASN A 107 -1.09 -12.05 17.42
C ASN A 107 -1.80 -11.96 18.78
N TYR A 108 -2.66 -10.97 18.92
CA TYR A 108 -3.52 -10.76 20.07
C TYR A 108 -4.99 -10.83 19.64
N TYR A 109 -5.84 -11.23 20.58
CA TYR A 109 -7.27 -11.37 20.40
C TYR A 109 -7.99 -10.55 21.45
N TRP A 110 -9.06 -9.88 21.05
CA TRP A 110 -9.77 -8.99 21.94
C TRP A 110 -11.27 -8.98 21.68
N LYS A 111 -12.01 -8.60 22.71
CA LYS A 111 -13.46 -8.34 22.66
C LYS A 111 -13.79 -7.18 23.61
N VAL A 112 -14.98 -6.63 23.44
CA VAL A 112 -15.53 -5.58 24.30
C VAL A 112 -16.90 -5.97 24.83
N HIS A 113 -17.11 -5.71 26.11
CA HIS A 113 -18.40 -5.68 26.77
C HIS A 113 -18.86 -4.23 26.86
N VAL A 114 -20.17 -3.99 26.65
CA VAL A 114 -20.79 -2.67 26.68
C VAL A 114 -22.05 -2.74 27.54
N TRP A 115 -22.24 -1.76 28.42
CA TRP A 115 -23.49 -1.55 29.15
C TRP A 115 -24.26 -0.40 28.52
N ASP A 116 -25.57 -0.57 28.35
CA ASP A 116 -26.44 0.48 27.84
C ASP A 116 -26.99 1.40 28.94
N LYS A 117 -27.93 2.27 28.59
CA LYS A 117 -28.60 3.20 29.52
C LYS A 117 -29.42 2.51 30.62
N ASP A 118 -29.80 1.25 30.41
CA ASP A 118 -30.62 0.44 31.31
C ASP A 118 -29.74 -0.58 32.09
N ASP A 119 -28.41 -0.38 32.05
CA ASP A 119 -27.37 -1.25 32.62
C ASP A 119 -27.39 -2.70 32.09
N ILE A 120 -27.95 -2.91 30.89
CA ILE A 120 -27.95 -4.21 30.23
C ILE A 120 -26.59 -4.43 29.55
N LEU A 121 -25.98 -5.59 29.81
CA LEU A 121 -24.69 -6.00 29.25
C LEU A 121 -24.86 -6.60 27.84
N TYR A 122 -24.02 -6.15 26.90
CA TYR A 122 -23.86 -6.69 25.55
C TYR A 122 -22.40 -7.05 25.30
N GLU A 123 -22.16 -8.12 24.55
CA GLU A 123 -20.82 -8.62 24.23
C GLU A 123 -20.55 -8.58 22.71
N SER A 124 -19.33 -8.20 22.33
CA SER A 124 -18.87 -8.26 20.94
C SER A 124 -18.36 -9.65 20.57
N LYS A 125 -18.29 -9.94 19.27
CA LYS A 125 -17.45 -11.05 18.79
C LYS A 125 -15.97 -10.80 19.15
N ILE A 126 -15.21 -11.89 19.26
CA ILE A 126 -13.75 -11.85 19.37
C ILE A 126 -13.16 -11.49 17.99
N THR A 127 -12.26 -10.52 17.99
CA THR A 127 -11.44 -10.11 16.83
C THR A 127 -9.97 -10.10 17.26
N GLY A 128 -9.04 -9.62 16.43
CA GLY A 128 -7.63 -9.60 16.78
C GLY A 128 -6.87 -8.42 16.21
N PHE A 129 -5.58 -8.38 16.52
CA PHE A 129 -4.57 -7.57 15.87
C PHE A 129 -3.20 -8.26 16.02
N GLY A 130 -2.30 -8.04 15.08
CA GLY A 130 -0.93 -8.51 15.11
C GLY A 130 0.03 -7.34 15.25
N THR A 131 1.07 -7.52 16.06
CA THR A 131 2.16 -6.56 16.14
C THR A 131 3.20 -6.81 15.04
N ALA A 132 3.82 -5.72 14.60
CA ALA A 132 5.00 -5.75 13.75
C ALA A 132 6.28 -5.95 14.58
N LEU A 133 7.43 -5.55 14.04
CA LEU A 133 8.67 -5.46 14.81
C LEU A 133 8.69 -4.12 15.56
N LEU A 134 8.44 -4.18 16.88
CA LEU A 134 8.26 -2.99 17.73
C LEU A 134 9.55 -2.22 18.03
N LYS A 135 10.72 -2.87 17.87
CA LYS A 135 12.03 -2.28 18.18
C LYS A 135 13.00 -2.50 17.03
N GLN A 136 13.87 -1.51 16.78
CA GLN A 136 14.90 -1.60 15.73
C GLN A 136 15.79 -2.85 15.90
N ASN A 137 16.15 -3.19 17.14
CA ASN A 137 16.97 -4.37 17.45
C ASN A 137 16.25 -5.72 17.27
N ASN A 138 14.96 -5.74 16.91
CA ASN A 138 14.27 -6.97 16.49
C ASN A 138 14.55 -7.33 15.03
N TRP A 139 15.14 -6.42 14.25
CA TRP A 139 15.72 -6.73 12.96
C TRP A 139 17.08 -7.39 13.14
N VAL A 140 17.19 -8.64 12.71
CA VAL A 140 18.46 -9.38 12.61
C VAL A 140 18.92 -9.55 11.15
N ALA A 141 18.06 -9.18 10.20
CA ALA A 141 18.37 -9.11 8.78
C ALA A 141 19.35 -7.97 8.46
N LYS A 142 19.98 -8.07 7.29
CA LYS A 142 20.96 -7.10 6.79
C LYS A 142 20.42 -6.43 5.54
N TRP A 143 20.75 -5.16 5.38
CA TRP A 143 20.54 -4.45 4.14
C TRP A 143 21.41 -5.05 3.03
N ILE A 144 20.80 -5.36 1.90
CA ILE A 144 21.45 -5.95 0.73
C ILE A 144 21.19 -5.12 -0.52
N GLY A 145 22.17 -5.05 -1.40
CA GLY A 145 22.10 -4.32 -2.65
C GLY A 145 23.31 -4.63 -3.53
N VAL A 146 23.68 -3.69 -4.40
CA VAL A 146 24.84 -3.78 -5.29
C VAL A 146 25.85 -2.68 -5.00
N GLY A 147 27.11 -2.91 -5.38
CA GLY A 147 28.20 -1.94 -5.25
C GLY A 147 28.88 -1.93 -3.88
N GLN A 148 29.57 -0.83 -3.57
CA GLN A 148 30.39 -0.72 -2.36
C GLN A 148 29.54 -0.72 -1.08
N LYS A 149 30.10 -1.31 -0.01
CA LYS A 149 29.46 -1.39 1.31
C LYS A 149 29.08 -0.02 1.87
N SER A 150 30.00 0.95 1.78
CA SER A 150 29.74 2.35 2.11
C SER A 150 29.46 3.08 0.80
N GLN A 151 28.27 3.65 0.71
CA GLN A 151 27.85 4.44 -0.45
C GLN A 151 27.92 5.91 -0.07
N PRO A 152 28.20 6.82 -1.04
CA PRO A 152 28.02 8.25 -0.81
C PRO A 152 26.61 8.46 -0.25
N SER A 153 26.50 9.15 0.88
CA SER A 153 25.20 9.49 1.45
C SER A 153 25.17 10.99 1.72
N LEU A 154 24.17 11.65 1.15
CA LEU A 154 23.91 13.05 1.47
C LEU A 154 23.21 13.09 2.84
N PRO A 155 23.74 13.80 3.85
CA PRO A 155 23.21 13.75 5.20
C PRO A 155 21.71 14.01 5.32
N ASN A 156 21.19 14.88 4.44
CA ASN A 156 19.79 15.28 4.37
C ASN A 156 19.17 15.01 2.98
N GLY A 157 19.79 14.15 2.15
CA GLY A 157 19.33 13.91 0.77
C GLY A 157 19.52 15.07 -0.21
N PHE A 158 20.05 16.22 0.23
CA PHE A 158 20.28 17.42 -0.59
C PHE A 158 21.74 17.87 -0.64
N LEU A 159 22.05 18.59 -1.71
CA LEU A 159 23.16 19.54 -1.83
C LEU A 159 22.58 20.96 -1.69
N LYS A 160 23.22 21.82 -0.89
CA LYS A 160 22.69 23.14 -0.51
C LYS A 160 22.83 24.18 -1.61
N SER A 161 23.72 23.97 -2.58
CA SER A 161 23.91 24.88 -3.71
C SER A 161 24.43 24.15 -4.96
N VAL A 162 24.36 24.84 -6.10
CA VAL A 162 24.99 24.42 -7.36
C VAL A 162 26.51 24.29 -7.19
N GLU A 163 27.13 25.13 -6.35
CA GLU A 163 28.57 25.11 -6.08
C GLU A 163 29.01 23.92 -5.22
N GLU A 164 28.33 23.63 -4.10
CA GLU A 164 28.61 22.44 -3.27
C GLU A 164 28.57 21.17 -4.13
N GLN A 165 27.66 21.14 -5.11
CA GLN A 165 27.60 20.07 -6.08
C GLN A 165 28.72 20.08 -7.11
N SER A 166 29.08 21.22 -7.69
CA SER A 166 30.15 21.30 -8.69
C SER A 166 31.50 20.84 -8.13
N THR A 167 31.67 20.94 -6.81
CA THR A 167 32.87 20.47 -6.09
C THR A 167 32.85 18.97 -5.75
N LEU A 168 31.68 18.32 -5.81
CA LEU A 168 31.62 16.87 -5.76
C LEU A 168 31.98 16.33 -7.14
N THR A 169 33.04 15.53 -7.22
CA THR A 169 33.23 14.66 -8.37
C THR A 169 31.96 13.80 -8.49
N ASP A 170 31.23 13.98 -9.59
CA ASP A 170 29.98 13.28 -9.93
C ASP A 170 30.27 11.79 -10.16
N THR A 171 30.63 11.11 -9.07
CA THR A 171 30.96 9.69 -8.98
C THR A 171 29.71 8.82 -8.84
N ILE A 172 28.52 9.45 -8.79
CA ILE A 172 27.23 8.78 -8.65
C ILE A 172 26.74 8.40 -10.06
N ILE A 173 27.04 7.16 -10.47
CA ILE A 173 26.45 6.56 -11.66
C ILE A 173 24.96 6.30 -11.36
N HIS A 174 24.07 7.13 -11.91
CA HIS A 174 22.62 6.93 -11.80
C HIS A 174 22.20 5.74 -12.68
N GLU A 175 22.13 4.55 -12.07
CA GLU A 175 21.63 3.37 -12.74
C GLU A 175 20.10 3.35 -12.76
N GLY A 176 19.52 3.73 -13.91
CA GLY A 176 18.08 3.69 -14.17
C GLY A 176 17.48 2.29 -14.19
N ARG A 177 18.33 1.26 -14.32
CA ARG A 177 17.93 -0.13 -14.43
C ARG A 177 17.44 -0.71 -13.11
N SER A 178 16.39 -1.53 -13.17
CA SER A 178 15.87 -2.27 -12.02
C SER A 178 16.81 -3.41 -11.60
N LEU A 179 16.63 -3.90 -10.38
CA LEU A 179 17.46 -4.95 -9.79
C LEU A 179 16.58 -6.12 -9.33
N LEU A 180 16.95 -7.35 -9.69
CA LEU A 180 16.33 -8.57 -9.17
C LEU A 180 17.22 -9.16 -8.08
N LEU A 181 16.67 -9.44 -6.90
CA LEU A 181 17.35 -10.08 -5.78
C LEU A 181 16.67 -11.38 -5.43
N ARG A 182 17.40 -12.50 -5.30
CA ARG A 182 16.80 -13.79 -4.91
C ARG A 182 17.58 -14.51 -3.85
N ASN A 183 16.89 -15.36 -3.09
CA ASN A 183 17.53 -16.33 -2.20
C ASN A 183 16.64 -17.56 -1.97
N LYS A 184 17.26 -18.74 -1.99
CA LYS A 184 16.63 -20.01 -1.63
C LYS A 184 16.76 -20.25 -0.13
N PHE A 185 15.77 -20.90 0.47
CA PHE A 185 15.80 -21.33 1.85
C PHE A 185 14.92 -22.56 2.05
N GLU A 186 15.12 -23.28 3.16
CA GLU A 186 14.42 -24.53 3.44
C GLU A 186 13.55 -24.43 4.70
N CYS A 187 12.30 -24.87 4.61
CA CYS A 187 11.39 -25.05 5.74
C CYS A 187 11.27 -26.55 6.06
N LYS A 188 11.98 -27.01 7.09
CA LYS A 188 12.08 -28.46 7.43
C LYS A 188 10.84 -29.03 8.12
N LYS A 189 10.01 -28.17 8.72
CA LYS A 189 8.90 -28.54 9.62
C LYS A 189 7.57 -28.01 9.10
N ASN A 190 6.48 -28.56 9.63
CA ASN A 190 5.13 -28.10 9.30
C ASN A 190 4.90 -26.70 9.87
N ILE A 191 4.55 -25.76 9.01
CA ILE A 191 4.38 -24.35 9.34
C ILE A 191 3.02 -24.15 10.03
N LYS A 192 3.01 -23.37 11.10
CA LYS A 192 1.79 -22.92 11.80
C LYS A 192 1.41 -21.51 11.39
N SER A 193 2.39 -20.62 11.34
CA SER A 193 2.21 -19.23 10.90
C SER A 193 3.53 -18.66 10.40
N ALA A 194 3.47 -17.72 9.46
CA ALA A 194 4.64 -17.04 8.97
C ALA A 194 4.32 -15.60 8.53
N LYS A 195 5.07 -14.63 9.05
CA LYS A 195 5.01 -13.23 8.62
C LYS A 195 6.35 -12.78 8.06
N VAL A 196 6.31 -12.09 6.93
CA VAL A 196 7.49 -11.43 6.35
C VAL A 196 7.39 -9.93 6.56
N PHE A 197 8.48 -9.35 7.05
CA PHE A 197 8.70 -7.92 7.18
C PHE A 197 9.69 -7.52 6.08
N VAL A 198 9.31 -6.58 5.22
CA VAL A 198 10.12 -6.26 4.03
C VAL A 198 10.01 -4.81 3.64
N THR A 199 11.12 -4.25 3.16
CA THR A 199 11.12 -3.00 2.41
C THR A 199 12.24 -3.01 1.38
N GLY A 200 12.02 -2.31 0.27
CA GLY A 200 13.04 -1.97 -0.70
C GLY A 200 13.05 -0.46 -0.90
N LEU A 201 14.22 0.15 -0.82
CA LEU A 201 14.37 1.58 -0.93
C LEU A 201 14.31 2.03 -2.39
N GLY A 202 13.34 2.90 -2.64
CA GLY A 202 12.85 3.24 -3.96
C GLY A 202 11.45 2.69 -4.05
N TYR A 203 11.28 1.64 -4.84
CA TYR A 203 10.12 0.77 -4.74
C TYR A 203 10.53 -0.70 -4.83
N TYR A 204 9.65 -1.59 -4.36
CA TYR A 204 9.85 -3.02 -4.51
C TYR A 204 8.57 -3.76 -4.85
N GLU A 205 8.75 -4.93 -5.48
CA GLU A 205 7.76 -6.00 -5.52
C GLU A 205 8.36 -7.27 -4.93
N LEU A 206 7.62 -7.92 -4.05
CA LEU A 206 8.04 -9.18 -3.41
C LEU A 206 7.39 -10.37 -4.11
N TYR A 207 8.18 -11.42 -4.29
CA TYR A 207 7.77 -12.70 -4.84
C TYR A 207 8.16 -13.83 -3.88
N LEU A 208 7.29 -14.83 -3.75
CA LEU A 208 7.54 -16.06 -3.01
C LEU A 208 7.09 -17.24 -3.86
N ASN A 209 8.02 -18.15 -4.16
CA ASN A 209 7.76 -19.38 -4.91
C ASN A 209 7.11 -19.12 -6.29
N GLY A 210 7.57 -18.08 -6.98
CA GLY A 210 7.04 -17.67 -8.30
C GLY A 210 5.81 -16.75 -8.25
N ASN A 211 5.16 -16.59 -7.10
CA ASN A 211 3.94 -15.78 -6.97
C ASN A 211 4.25 -14.42 -6.33
N ARG A 212 3.55 -13.36 -6.76
CA ARG A 212 3.64 -12.05 -6.13
C ARG A 212 3.05 -12.11 -4.71
N VAL A 213 3.75 -11.55 -3.74
CA VAL A 213 3.29 -11.45 -2.35
C VAL A 213 2.54 -10.14 -2.19
N GLY A 214 1.25 -10.24 -1.86
CA GLY A 214 0.37 -9.08 -1.72
C GLY A 214 0.03 -8.40 -3.04
N ASP A 215 -0.77 -7.35 -2.94
CA ASP A 215 -1.32 -6.57 -4.04
C ASP A 215 -0.89 -5.10 -3.99
N HIS A 216 0.06 -4.75 -3.10
CA HIS A 216 0.61 -3.41 -2.99
C HIS A 216 1.41 -3.07 -4.24
N VAL A 217 1.30 -1.84 -4.73
CA VAL A 217 2.13 -1.29 -5.81
C VAL A 217 2.83 -0.05 -5.30
N LEU A 218 3.93 0.38 -5.92
CA LEU A 218 4.66 1.60 -5.51
C LEU A 218 5.00 1.62 -4.01
N SER A 219 5.36 0.46 -3.44
CA SER A 219 5.68 0.31 -2.02
C SER A 219 7.19 0.36 -1.78
N PRO A 220 7.69 0.93 -0.67
CA PRO A 220 6.95 1.64 0.39
C PRO A 220 6.52 3.06 -0.02
N ALA A 221 5.58 3.64 0.72
CA ALA A 221 5.25 5.05 0.59
C ALA A 221 6.48 5.93 0.89
N LYS A 222 6.54 7.10 0.23
CA LYS A 222 7.64 8.06 0.41
C LYS A 222 7.69 8.56 1.85
N THR A 223 8.89 8.64 2.40
CA THR A 223 9.20 9.31 3.67
C THR A 223 10.49 10.11 3.52
N ASN A 224 10.86 10.89 4.54
CA ASN A 224 12.22 11.37 4.64
C ASN A 224 13.12 10.19 5.03
N TYR A 225 13.77 9.57 4.03
CA TYR A 225 14.56 8.35 4.21
C TYR A 225 15.78 8.51 5.14
N ALA A 226 16.18 9.75 5.45
CA ALA A 226 17.23 10.02 6.44
C ALA A 226 16.72 9.91 7.89
N LYS A 227 15.40 9.95 8.11
CA LYS A 227 14.74 9.92 9.43
C LYS A 227 13.85 8.70 9.62
N GLU A 228 13.23 8.21 8.55
CA GLU A 228 12.26 7.13 8.61
C GLU A 228 12.18 6.36 7.31
N ILE A 229 12.05 5.04 7.42
CA ILE A 229 11.82 4.12 6.31
C ILE A 229 10.64 3.23 6.68
N LEU A 230 9.62 3.22 5.82
CA LEU A 230 8.48 2.34 6.02
C LEU A 230 8.78 0.92 5.52
N TYR A 231 8.24 -0.08 6.22
CA TYR A 231 8.24 -1.48 5.80
C TYR A 231 6.84 -2.08 5.84
N ASP A 232 6.57 -3.02 4.94
CA ASP A 232 5.33 -3.78 4.92
C ASP A 232 5.46 -5.06 5.72
N THR A 233 4.31 -5.55 6.20
CA THR A 233 4.18 -6.88 6.79
C THR A 233 3.17 -7.68 5.99
N TYR A 234 3.56 -8.88 5.55
CA TYR A 234 2.64 -9.81 4.88
C TYR A 234 2.54 -11.12 5.65
N ASP A 235 1.33 -11.67 5.75
CA ASP A 235 1.12 -13.06 6.11
C ASP A 235 1.40 -13.95 4.89
N VAL A 236 2.42 -14.80 4.99
CA VAL A 236 2.84 -15.71 3.92
C VAL A 236 2.66 -17.17 4.31
N THR A 237 1.89 -17.44 5.37
CA THR A 237 1.70 -18.78 5.94
C THR A 237 1.28 -19.80 4.89
N THR A 238 0.33 -19.44 4.02
CA THR A 238 -0.24 -20.34 3.00
C THR A 238 0.59 -20.40 1.71
N GLN A 239 1.53 -19.47 1.52
CA GLN A 239 2.39 -19.41 0.33
C GLN A 239 3.69 -20.21 0.51
N LEU A 240 4.11 -20.43 1.75
CA LEU A 240 5.24 -21.27 2.09
C LEU A 240 4.90 -22.76 1.97
N LYS A 241 5.92 -23.53 1.61
CA LYS A 241 5.85 -24.99 1.51
C LYS A 241 6.85 -25.63 2.45
N LYS A 242 6.60 -26.87 2.86
CA LYS A 242 7.66 -27.70 3.47
C LYS A 242 8.69 -28.03 2.38
N GLY A 243 9.98 -27.94 2.71
CA GLY A 243 11.08 -28.09 1.76
C GLY A 243 11.60 -26.74 1.24
N GLU A 244 12.08 -26.73 0.00
CA GLU A 244 12.69 -25.55 -0.61
C GLU A 244 11.65 -24.47 -0.96
N ASN A 245 12.00 -23.23 -0.63
CA ASN A 245 11.26 -22.02 -0.96
C ASN A 245 12.22 -20.99 -1.53
N THR A 246 11.70 -20.00 -2.25
CA THR A 246 12.51 -18.90 -2.80
C THR A 246 11.80 -17.58 -2.65
N PHE A 247 12.51 -16.61 -2.09
CA PHE A 247 12.12 -15.21 -2.20
C PHE A 247 12.77 -14.58 -3.43
N GLY A 248 12.01 -13.69 -4.08
CA GLY A 248 12.49 -12.75 -5.07
C GLY A 248 12.06 -11.33 -4.70
N ILE A 249 12.93 -10.33 -4.83
CA ILE A 249 12.61 -8.90 -4.71
C ILE A 249 12.99 -8.20 -6.01
N HIS A 250 12.04 -7.55 -6.67
CA HIS A 250 12.31 -6.66 -7.82
C HIS A 250 12.36 -5.23 -7.29
N LEU A 251 13.48 -4.53 -7.47
CA LEU A 251 13.71 -3.18 -6.97
C LEU A 251 13.69 -2.15 -8.09
N GLY A 252 12.93 -1.08 -7.86
CA GLY A 252 12.88 0.15 -8.65
C GLY A 252 13.52 1.33 -7.92
N ASN A 253 13.70 2.42 -8.65
CA ASN A 253 14.32 3.64 -8.15
C ASN A 253 13.41 4.43 -7.20
N GLY A 254 12.11 4.48 -7.51
CA GLY A 254 11.10 5.23 -6.75
C GLY A 254 11.58 6.64 -6.35
N TRP A 255 11.24 7.05 -5.14
CA TRP A 255 11.64 8.34 -4.57
C TRP A 255 13.02 8.33 -3.89
N TYR A 256 13.65 7.16 -3.72
CA TYR A 256 14.92 7.02 -2.99
C TYR A 256 16.15 7.23 -3.89
N ASN A 257 16.09 6.69 -5.11
CA ASN A 257 17.14 6.78 -6.11
C ASN A 257 16.63 7.45 -7.41
N PRO A 258 15.99 8.62 -7.34
CA PRO A 258 15.36 9.21 -8.51
C PRO A 258 16.38 9.60 -9.57
N TYR A 259 15.97 9.54 -10.84
CA TYR A 259 16.78 10.03 -11.95
C TYR A 259 16.72 11.56 -12.00
N LYS A 260 17.86 12.21 -12.20
CA LYS A 260 18.08 13.66 -12.03
C LYS A 260 16.99 14.49 -12.73
N LYS A 261 16.18 15.22 -11.96
CA LYS A 261 15.39 16.35 -12.44
C LYS A 261 15.69 17.62 -11.68
N TRP A 262 15.69 18.71 -12.44
CA TRP A 262 16.08 20.04 -12.00
C TRP A 262 14.86 20.93 -11.93
N TRP A 263 14.57 21.45 -10.75
CA TRP A 263 13.85 22.71 -10.60
C TRP A 263 14.85 23.77 -10.15
N LYS A 264 14.63 25.02 -10.59
CA LYS A 264 15.55 26.15 -10.40
C LYS A 264 15.97 26.36 -8.93
N GLU A 265 15.11 25.98 -7.97
CA GLU A 265 15.33 26.11 -6.52
C GLU A 265 15.28 24.79 -5.72
N TYR A 266 14.77 23.69 -6.31
CA TYR A 266 14.59 22.40 -5.63
C TYR A 266 15.09 21.25 -6.51
N ARG A 267 15.81 20.28 -5.94
CA ARG A 267 16.20 19.06 -6.65
C ARG A 267 15.56 17.84 -6.01
N MET A 268 15.24 16.84 -6.83
CA MET A 268 14.93 15.52 -6.31
C MET A 268 16.08 15.03 -5.45
N GLN A 269 15.74 14.59 -4.24
CA GLN A 269 16.73 14.11 -3.30
C GLN A 269 17.23 12.73 -3.70
N TRP A 270 18.55 12.60 -3.73
CA TRP A 270 19.19 11.31 -3.91
C TRP A 270 19.67 10.80 -2.56
N PHE A 271 19.19 9.62 -2.15
CA PHE A 271 19.49 9.05 -0.83
C PHE A 271 20.44 7.85 -0.89
N GLY A 272 20.64 7.25 -2.07
CA GLY A 272 21.53 6.11 -2.24
C GLY A 272 21.12 5.19 -3.39
N ALA A 273 21.87 4.11 -3.58
CA ALA A 273 21.50 3.07 -4.53
C ALA A 273 20.39 2.15 -3.98
N LYS A 274 19.65 1.51 -4.89
CA LYS A 274 18.61 0.53 -4.58
C LYS A 274 19.13 -0.55 -3.62
N LYS A 275 18.39 -0.79 -2.53
CA LYS A 275 18.71 -1.80 -1.51
C LYS A 275 17.45 -2.28 -0.82
N ALA A 276 17.49 -3.47 -0.25
CA ALA A 276 16.37 -4.09 0.44
C ALA A 276 16.78 -4.67 1.79
N ILE A 277 15.79 -4.83 2.67
CA ILE A 277 15.89 -5.65 3.87
C ILE A 277 14.63 -6.52 3.96
N LEU A 278 14.81 -7.79 4.29
CA LEU A 278 13.73 -8.76 4.45
C LEU A 278 13.99 -9.65 5.66
N GLN A 279 12.97 -9.84 6.48
CA GLN A 279 12.97 -10.77 7.59
C GLN A 279 11.66 -11.56 7.63
N LEU A 280 11.74 -12.87 7.39
CA LEU A 280 10.64 -13.81 7.57
C LEU A 280 10.75 -14.46 8.95
N GLN A 281 9.68 -14.41 9.73
CA GLN A 281 9.56 -15.13 11.01
C GLN A 281 8.52 -16.23 10.87
N ILE A 282 8.94 -17.47 11.10
CA ILE A 282 8.12 -18.68 10.99
C ILE A 282 7.92 -19.25 12.39
N THR A 283 6.68 -19.63 12.71
CA THR A 283 6.35 -20.50 13.84
C THR A 283 5.87 -21.84 13.28
N TYR A 284 6.44 -22.93 13.76
CA TYR A 284 6.05 -24.29 13.36
C TYR A 284 4.99 -24.87 14.30
N GLN A 285 4.35 -25.96 13.87
CA GLN A 285 3.29 -26.63 14.65
C GLN A 285 3.76 -27.14 16.02
N ASN A 286 5.05 -27.45 16.16
CA ASN A 286 5.67 -27.86 17.43
C ASN A 286 6.01 -26.68 18.37
N GLY A 287 5.69 -25.44 18.00
CA GLY A 287 5.97 -24.23 18.78
C GLY A 287 7.34 -23.59 18.52
N GLU A 288 8.24 -24.26 17.79
CA GLU A 288 9.55 -23.71 17.45
C GLU A 288 9.45 -22.57 16.45
N THR A 289 10.38 -21.61 16.54
CA THR A 289 10.46 -20.47 15.62
C THR A 289 11.75 -20.45 14.83
N THR A 290 11.71 -19.96 13.59
CA THR A 290 12.90 -19.73 12.75
C THR A 290 12.81 -18.38 12.06
N VAL A 291 13.97 -17.75 11.87
CA VAL A 291 14.10 -16.49 11.13
C VAL A 291 14.90 -16.73 9.84
N ILE A 292 14.30 -16.39 8.71
CA ILE A 292 14.99 -16.29 7.41
C ILE A 292 15.20 -14.80 7.12
N LYS A 293 16.38 -14.43 6.62
CA LYS A 293 16.79 -13.03 6.55
C LYS A 293 17.51 -12.68 5.24
N SER A 294 17.45 -11.41 4.87
CA SER A 294 18.38 -10.84 3.89
C SER A 294 19.80 -10.80 4.46
N ASP A 295 20.75 -11.37 3.74
CA ASP A 295 22.17 -11.43 4.10
C ASP A 295 23.05 -11.65 2.86
N LYS A 296 24.34 -11.92 3.08
CA LYS A 296 25.33 -12.11 2.01
C LYS A 296 25.09 -13.31 1.09
N ASN A 297 24.15 -14.21 1.41
CA ASN A 297 23.90 -15.41 0.60
C ASN A 297 22.90 -15.15 -0.54
N TRP A 298 22.30 -13.97 -0.57
CA TRP A 298 21.43 -13.55 -1.67
C TRP A 298 22.23 -13.33 -2.94
N LYS A 299 21.56 -13.53 -4.08
CA LYS A 299 22.10 -13.24 -5.40
C LYS A 299 21.32 -12.13 -6.09
N PHE A 300 21.93 -11.48 -7.07
CA PHE A 300 21.29 -10.47 -7.90
C PHE A 300 21.55 -10.63 -9.39
N LYS A 301 20.68 -10.00 -10.17
CA LYS A 301 20.84 -9.76 -11.59
C LYS A 301 20.14 -8.45 -11.98
N LEU A 302 20.65 -7.74 -12.98
CA LEU A 302 19.95 -6.59 -13.54
C LEU A 302 18.62 -7.02 -14.19
N GLY A 303 17.56 -6.28 -13.90
CA GLY A 303 16.20 -6.62 -14.35
C GLY A 303 15.88 -6.19 -15.78
N PRO A 304 14.69 -6.56 -16.28
CA PRO A 304 14.21 -6.21 -17.63
C PRO A 304 13.74 -4.76 -17.77
N ILE A 305 13.46 -4.07 -16.65
CA ILE A 305 13.23 -2.62 -16.66
C ILE A 305 14.59 -1.94 -16.78
N LEU A 306 14.90 -1.41 -17.96
CA LEU A 306 16.16 -0.75 -18.31
C LEU A 306 16.23 0.68 -17.76
N TYR A 307 15.09 1.34 -17.60
CA TYR A 307 14.96 2.66 -17.01
C TYR A 307 13.63 2.77 -16.25
N ASN A 308 13.65 3.38 -15.06
CA ASN A 308 12.44 3.79 -14.37
C ASN A 308 12.68 5.09 -13.57
N CYS A 309 11.71 5.98 -13.67
CA CYS A 309 11.67 7.27 -13.00
C CYS A 309 10.21 7.62 -12.75
N ILE A 310 9.91 8.18 -11.57
CA ILE A 310 8.54 8.56 -11.21
C ILE A 310 7.94 9.57 -12.19
N TYR A 311 8.74 10.50 -12.69
CA TYR A 311 8.24 11.54 -13.59
C TYR A 311 8.35 11.16 -15.07
N ASP A 312 9.44 10.52 -15.48
CA ASP A 312 9.65 10.24 -16.91
C ASP A 312 8.94 8.97 -17.37
N GLY A 313 8.77 8.01 -16.47
CA GLY A 313 8.13 6.73 -16.77
C GLY A 313 9.10 5.56 -16.79
N GLU A 314 8.84 4.57 -17.66
CA GLU A 314 9.49 3.26 -17.62
C GLU A 314 9.88 2.75 -19.01
N PHE A 315 11.10 2.20 -19.14
CA PHE A 315 11.53 1.47 -20.32
C PHE A 315 11.78 0.00 -19.96
N TYR A 316 10.95 -0.88 -20.52
CA TYR A 316 10.97 -2.32 -20.32
C TYR A 316 11.41 -3.06 -21.58
N ASP A 317 12.34 -4.00 -21.44
CA ASP A 317 12.74 -4.91 -22.51
C ASP A 317 12.43 -6.36 -22.10
N ALA A 318 11.35 -6.92 -22.66
CA ALA A 318 10.90 -8.26 -22.35
C ALA A 318 11.85 -9.34 -22.86
N THR A 319 12.74 -9.02 -23.80
CA THR A 319 13.77 -9.97 -24.24
C THR A 319 14.82 -10.25 -23.17
N GLN A 320 14.88 -9.41 -22.12
CA GLN A 320 15.80 -9.52 -20.99
C GLN A 320 15.15 -10.06 -19.71
N GLU A 321 13.91 -10.55 -19.79
CA GLU A 321 13.25 -11.23 -18.69
C GLU A 321 14.05 -12.48 -18.25
N SER A 322 14.17 -12.66 -16.94
CA SER A 322 14.62 -13.94 -16.37
C SER A 322 13.37 -14.70 -15.96
N GLU A 323 12.84 -15.53 -16.85
CA GLU A 323 11.59 -16.24 -16.61
C GLU A 323 11.71 -17.15 -15.38
N ASN A 324 10.64 -17.22 -14.56
CA ASN A 324 10.57 -18.07 -13.38
C ASN A 324 11.67 -17.84 -12.31
N TRP A 325 12.39 -16.71 -12.36
CA TRP A 325 13.54 -16.42 -11.49
C TRP A 325 13.27 -16.52 -9.97
N SER A 326 12.03 -16.29 -9.55
CA SER A 326 11.61 -16.36 -8.15
C SER A 326 11.05 -17.73 -7.74
N LYS A 327 11.12 -18.75 -8.60
CA LYS A 327 10.79 -20.14 -8.26
C LYS A 327 12.00 -20.90 -7.70
N PRO A 328 11.78 -21.95 -6.86
CA PRO A 328 12.85 -22.77 -6.28
C PRO A 328 13.75 -23.47 -7.31
N ASP A 329 13.18 -23.99 -8.39
CA ASP A 329 13.87 -24.75 -9.43
C ASP A 329 14.73 -23.91 -10.39
N PHE A 330 14.67 -22.58 -10.30
CA PHE A 330 15.46 -21.70 -11.16
C PHE A 330 16.98 -21.80 -10.86
N ASP A 331 17.74 -21.93 -11.94
CA ASP A 331 19.21 -21.92 -11.96
C ASP A 331 19.75 -20.49 -11.93
N ASP A 332 20.38 -20.12 -10.82
CA ASP A 332 21.02 -18.84 -10.59
C ASP A 332 22.55 -18.94 -10.53
N SER A 333 23.13 -19.98 -11.13
CA SER A 333 24.59 -20.16 -11.22
C SER A 333 25.28 -18.94 -11.87
N ASN A 334 24.62 -18.30 -12.83
CA ASN A 334 25.10 -17.09 -13.52
C ASN A 334 24.67 -15.77 -12.87
N TRP A 335 24.14 -15.78 -11.64
CA TRP A 335 23.81 -14.56 -10.91
C TRP A 335 24.95 -14.18 -9.95
N ASP A 336 25.16 -12.88 -9.79
CA ASP A 336 26.19 -12.35 -8.91
C ASP A 336 25.75 -12.35 -7.44
N MET A 337 26.69 -12.37 -6.51
CA MET A 337 26.38 -12.27 -5.08
C MET A 337 26.04 -10.83 -4.70
N VAL A 338 25.04 -10.62 -3.85
CA VAL A 338 24.74 -9.28 -3.32
C VAL A 338 25.88 -8.75 -2.45
N SER A 339 25.94 -7.43 -2.32
CA SER A 339 26.71 -6.78 -1.28
C SER A 339 25.84 -6.52 -0.05
N VAL A 340 26.40 -6.77 1.14
CA VAL A 340 25.81 -6.30 2.40
C VAL A 340 26.18 -4.82 2.55
N ILE A 341 25.16 -3.96 2.49
CA ILE A 341 25.30 -2.50 2.48
C ILE A 341 25.05 -1.95 3.89
N GLU A 342 25.65 -0.80 4.20
CA GLU A 342 25.33 -0.07 5.42
C GLU A 342 23.84 0.29 5.51
N SER A 343 23.31 0.26 6.73
CA SER A 343 21.94 0.67 6.99
C SER A 343 21.78 2.14 6.58
N PRO A 344 20.68 2.50 5.91
CA PRO A 344 20.29 3.90 5.82
C PRO A 344 20.13 4.51 7.22
N LYS A 345 20.16 5.84 7.28
CA LYS A 345 20.02 6.60 8.52
C LYS A 345 18.62 6.54 9.13
N GLY A 346 17.58 6.42 8.30
CA GLY A 346 16.21 6.39 8.78
C GLY A 346 15.88 5.13 9.58
N GLU A 347 15.07 5.31 10.62
CA GLU A 347 14.56 4.19 11.43
C GLU A 347 13.48 3.41 10.68
N LEU A 348 13.48 2.09 10.80
CA LEU A 348 12.44 1.24 10.20
C LEU A 348 11.14 1.36 11.00
N ARG A 349 10.05 1.78 10.36
CA ARG A 349 8.71 1.86 10.95
C ARG A 349 7.73 1.03 10.11
N SER A 350 6.74 0.40 10.76
CA SER A 350 5.69 -0.29 10.02
C SER A 350 4.87 0.71 9.19
N GLN A 351 4.52 0.31 7.97
CA GLN A 351 3.59 1.06 7.13
C GLN A 351 2.15 0.92 7.66
N ASN A 352 1.84 1.61 8.74
CA ASN A 352 0.50 1.65 9.36
C ASN A 352 -0.42 2.63 8.62
N MET A 353 -0.64 2.37 7.33
CA MET A 353 -1.54 3.12 6.47
C MET A 353 -2.10 2.26 5.33
N GLN A 354 -3.10 2.78 4.62
CA GLN A 354 -3.60 2.14 3.40
C GLN A 354 -2.49 2.04 2.35
N ALA A 355 -2.20 0.82 1.93
CA ALA A 355 -1.27 0.57 0.84
C ALA A 355 -1.76 1.21 -0.45
N ILE A 356 -0.81 1.60 -1.31
CA ILE A 356 -1.09 2.00 -2.68
C ILE A 356 -1.41 0.73 -3.46
N LYS A 357 -2.54 0.72 -4.18
CA LYS A 357 -3.04 -0.44 -4.93
C LYS A 357 -3.56 0.00 -6.31
N LEU A 358 -3.64 -0.96 -7.22
CA LEU A 358 -4.56 -0.86 -8.36
C LEU A 358 -5.97 -1.02 -7.80
N VAL A 359 -6.77 0.05 -7.82
CA VAL A 359 -8.09 0.11 -7.20
C VAL A 359 -9.24 -0.09 -8.18
N GLN A 360 -9.03 0.21 -9.45
CA GLN A 360 -10.05 0.14 -10.50
C GLN A 360 -9.40 0.00 -11.88
N ILE A 361 -10.03 -0.78 -12.75
CA ILE A 361 -9.74 -0.82 -14.18
C ILE A 361 -10.80 0.02 -14.92
N ILE A 362 -10.37 0.83 -15.89
CA ILE A 362 -11.21 1.66 -16.76
C ILE A 362 -10.98 1.24 -18.21
N GLU A 363 -12.07 1.01 -18.95
CA GLU A 363 -12.02 0.81 -20.40
C GLU A 363 -12.05 2.18 -21.12
N PRO A 364 -11.30 2.34 -22.23
CA PRO A 364 -11.37 3.56 -23.02
C PRO A 364 -12.77 3.75 -23.58
N VAL A 365 -13.32 4.96 -23.42
CA VAL A 365 -14.65 5.32 -23.94
C VAL A 365 -14.61 5.67 -25.43
N LYS A 366 -13.42 5.96 -25.96
CA LYS A 366 -13.21 6.30 -27.38
C LYS A 366 -11.77 6.02 -27.80
N VAL A 367 -11.61 5.57 -29.06
CA VAL A 367 -10.33 5.46 -29.75
C VAL A 367 -10.41 6.28 -31.03
N PHE A 368 -9.39 7.08 -31.31
CA PHE A 368 -9.36 7.92 -32.52
C PHE A 368 -7.93 8.15 -33.01
N LYS A 369 -7.79 8.66 -34.23
CA LYS A 369 -6.52 8.85 -34.93
C LYS A 369 -6.38 10.31 -35.34
N PRO A 370 -5.51 11.12 -34.70
CA PRO A 370 -5.24 12.49 -35.09
C PRO A 370 -4.51 12.56 -36.43
N LYS A 371 -4.30 13.77 -36.95
CA LYS A 371 -3.54 13.99 -38.20
C LYS A 371 -2.11 13.47 -38.15
N SER A 372 -1.52 13.40 -36.95
CA SER A 372 -0.20 12.79 -36.70
C SER A 372 -0.14 11.30 -37.08
N GLY A 373 -1.29 10.61 -37.08
CA GLY A 373 -1.39 9.20 -37.43
C GLY A 373 -1.21 8.22 -36.27
N ALA A 374 -1.00 8.69 -35.03
CA ALA A 374 -0.96 7.83 -33.85
C ALA A 374 -2.37 7.46 -33.36
N LEU A 375 -2.53 6.34 -32.65
CA LEU A 375 -3.81 6.00 -32.01
C LEU A 375 -3.87 6.63 -30.63
N VAL A 376 -4.95 7.36 -30.34
CA VAL A 376 -5.22 7.98 -29.05
C VAL A 376 -6.43 7.31 -28.41
N TYR A 377 -6.27 6.89 -27.16
CA TYR A 377 -7.30 6.26 -26.34
C TYR A 377 -7.75 7.27 -25.27
N ASP A 378 -9.04 7.62 -25.28
CA ASP A 378 -9.69 8.46 -24.26
C ASP A 378 -10.30 7.56 -23.18
N MET A 379 -9.81 7.67 -21.95
CA MET A 379 -10.29 6.90 -20.80
C MET A 379 -11.62 7.42 -20.23
N GLY A 380 -12.10 8.58 -20.69
CA GLY A 380 -13.33 9.22 -20.22
C GLY A 380 -13.23 9.85 -18.82
N GLN A 381 -12.10 9.66 -18.13
CA GLN A 381 -11.80 10.16 -16.79
C GLN A 381 -10.31 10.46 -16.70
N ASN A 382 -9.94 11.60 -16.09
CA ASN A 382 -8.56 11.88 -15.71
C ASN A 382 -8.25 11.20 -14.36
N PHE A 383 -7.17 10.43 -14.25
CA PHE A 383 -6.82 9.69 -13.04
C PHE A 383 -5.30 9.48 -12.88
N SER A 384 -4.86 9.12 -11.67
CA SER A 384 -3.50 8.65 -11.41
C SER A 384 -3.36 7.14 -11.63
N GLY A 385 -2.32 6.71 -12.35
CA GLY A 385 -1.99 5.30 -12.54
C GLY A 385 -1.21 5.04 -13.82
N TRP A 386 -1.59 4.02 -14.58
CA TRP A 386 -0.93 3.69 -15.86
C TRP A 386 -1.90 3.03 -16.84
N ALA A 387 -1.47 2.88 -18.09
CA ALA A 387 -2.14 2.00 -19.05
C ALA A 387 -1.60 0.57 -18.96
N LYS A 388 -2.51 -0.40 -18.98
CA LYS A 388 -2.25 -1.81 -19.25
C LYS A 388 -2.55 -2.07 -20.71
N ILE A 389 -1.57 -2.62 -21.42
CA ILE A 389 -1.69 -2.84 -22.86
C ILE A 389 -1.36 -4.29 -23.21
N THR A 390 -2.24 -4.90 -24.00
CA THR A 390 -2.06 -6.24 -24.55
C THR A 390 -1.81 -6.12 -26.04
N VAL A 391 -0.71 -6.70 -26.51
CA VAL A 391 -0.24 -6.62 -27.89
C VAL A 391 0.22 -7.95 -28.41
N ASN A 392 0.20 -8.11 -29.73
CA ASN A 392 0.81 -9.23 -30.43
C ASN A 392 1.70 -8.70 -31.55
N GLY A 393 2.94 -9.19 -31.61
CA GLY A 393 3.91 -8.70 -32.57
C GLY A 393 5.21 -9.49 -32.58
N LYS A 394 6.10 -9.09 -33.49
CA LYS A 394 7.43 -9.72 -33.61
C LYS A 394 8.31 -9.34 -32.43
N LYS A 395 9.17 -10.26 -32.01
CA LYS A 395 10.25 -9.99 -31.04
C LYS A 395 11.05 -8.76 -31.48
N GLY A 396 11.37 -7.88 -30.53
CA GLY A 396 12.12 -6.65 -30.78
C GLY A 396 11.28 -5.46 -31.27
N THR A 397 9.99 -5.66 -31.54
CA THR A 397 9.06 -4.55 -31.81
C THR A 397 9.00 -3.64 -30.58
N LYS A 398 9.11 -2.34 -30.81
CA LYS A 398 9.04 -1.31 -29.78
C LYS A 398 7.65 -0.70 -29.80
N LEU A 399 7.00 -0.72 -28.65
CA LEU A 399 5.76 -0.04 -28.32
C LEU A 399 6.10 1.17 -27.45
N HIS A 400 5.53 2.33 -27.77
CA HIS A 400 5.68 3.56 -27.00
C HIS A 400 4.31 4.12 -26.63
N LEU A 401 4.18 4.55 -25.37
CA LEU A 401 2.98 5.12 -24.79
C LEU A 401 3.33 6.51 -24.27
N GLN A 402 2.54 7.51 -24.64
CA GLN A 402 2.65 8.89 -24.16
C GLN A 402 1.36 9.28 -23.45
N PHE A 403 1.47 9.86 -22.25
CA PHE A 403 0.34 10.15 -21.37
C PHE A 403 0.05 11.65 -21.31
N ALA A 404 -1.24 12.03 -21.33
CA ALA A 404 -1.68 13.43 -21.31
C ALA A 404 -3.05 13.62 -20.61
N GLU A 405 -3.26 14.81 -20.05
CA GLU A 405 -4.54 15.19 -19.43
C GLU A 405 -5.53 15.78 -20.44
N ASP A 406 -5.04 16.39 -21.53
CA ASP A 406 -5.87 17.06 -22.54
C ASP A 406 -5.43 16.74 -24.00
N ILE A 407 -6.18 17.27 -24.96
CA ILE A 407 -5.94 17.16 -26.40
C ILE A 407 -5.99 18.53 -27.09
N ASN A 408 -5.22 18.67 -28.18
CA ASN A 408 -5.26 19.82 -29.07
C ASN A 408 -6.50 19.78 -29.99
N GLU A 409 -6.78 20.89 -30.67
CA GLU A 409 -7.89 21.00 -31.63
C GLU A 409 -7.83 19.98 -32.77
N ASP A 410 -6.63 19.54 -33.17
CA ASP A 410 -6.42 18.54 -34.22
C ASP A 410 -6.53 17.07 -33.73
N GLY A 411 -6.82 16.90 -32.44
CA GLY A 411 -6.92 15.62 -31.74
C GLY A 411 -5.61 15.06 -31.22
N SER A 412 -4.45 15.63 -31.54
CA SER A 412 -3.19 15.20 -30.92
C SER A 412 -3.23 15.44 -29.41
N ILE A 413 -2.53 14.61 -28.63
CA ILE A 413 -2.47 14.82 -27.18
C ILE A 413 -1.73 16.12 -26.82
N ASP A 414 -2.19 16.80 -25.77
CA ASP A 414 -1.52 17.96 -25.20
C ASP A 414 -0.74 17.56 -23.95
N ILE A 415 0.59 17.53 -24.07
CA ILE A 415 1.51 17.19 -22.98
C ILE A 415 1.97 18.40 -22.18
N THR A 416 1.46 19.60 -22.47
CA THR A 416 1.94 20.85 -21.84
C THR A 416 1.79 20.82 -20.32
N SER A 417 0.71 20.21 -19.81
CA SER A 417 0.50 20.09 -18.36
C SER A 417 1.49 19.16 -17.65
N ASN A 418 2.26 18.35 -18.39
CA ASN A 418 3.33 17.53 -17.81
C ASN A 418 4.60 18.33 -17.50
N GLU A 419 4.71 19.57 -17.98
CA GLU A 419 5.90 20.42 -17.86
C GLU A 419 7.17 19.68 -18.32
N HIS A 420 8.10 19.32 -17.42
CA HIS A 420 9.31 18.56 -17.80
C HIS A 420 9.18 17.06 -17.54
N ALA A 421 8.03 16.57 -17.02
CA ALA A 421 7.72 15.15 -16.98
C ALA A 421 7.58 14.61 -18.40
N LYS A 422 8.44 13.65 -18.79
CA LYS A 422 8.24 12.98 -20.08
C LYS A 422 6.95 12.18 -20.09
N ALA A 423 6.55 11.60 -18.95
CA ALA A 423 5.33 10.80 -18.81
C ALA A 423 5.17 9.81 -19.98
N GLU A 424 6.16 8.94 -20.18
CA GLU A 424 6.21 7.98 -21.28
C GLU A 424 6.55 6.56 -20.80
N ALA A 425 5.97 5.54 -21.45
CA ALA A 425 6.36 4.15 -21.25
C ALA A 425 6.82 3.53 -22.56
N THR A 426 7.85 2.69 -22.50
CA THR A 426 8.35 1.94 -23.64
C THR A 426 8.42 0.46 -23.30
N TYR A 427 7.93 -0.38 -24.21
CA TYR A 427 7.98 -1.85 -24.11
C TYR A 427 8.61 -2.45 -25.37
N ILE A 428 9.62 -3.31 -25.21
CA ILE A 428 10.15 -4.15 -26.30
C ILE A 428 9.62 -5.57 -26.13
N LEU A 429 8.94 -6.07 -27.17
CA LEU A 429 8.30 -7.38 -27.19
C LEU A 429 9.33 -8.52 -27.20
N LYS A 430 9.03 -9.61 -26.49
CA LYS A 430 9.80 -10.87 -26.57
C LYS A 430 9.34 -11.79 -27.70
N GLY A 431 8.16 -11.54 -28.26
CA GLY A 431 7.52 -12.22 -29.38
C GLY A 431 6.87 -13.56 -29.03
N ASN A 432 6.25 -14.16 -30.05
CA ASN A 432 5.67 -15.53 -30.11
C ASN A 432 4.26 -15.71 -29.55
N SER A 433 3.67 -14.72 -28.87
CA SER A 433 2.29 -14.74 -28.42
C SER A 433 1.79 -13.33 -28.12
N SER A 434 0.51 -13.24 -27.75
CA SER A 434 0.01 -12.06 -27.04
C SER A 434 0.83 -11.81 -25.76
N GLU A 435 1.22 -10.56 -25.55
CA GLU A 435 2.03 -10.06 -24.44
C GLU A 435 1.27 -8.94 -23.73
N THR A 436 1.34 -8.89 -22.41
CA THR A 436 0.71 -7.82 -21.61
C THR A 436 1.76 -7.05 -20.84
N TYR A 437 1.77 -5.73 -21.02
CA TYR A 437 2.67 -4.81 -20.35
C TYR A 437 1.90 -3.87 -19.41
N GLU A 438 2.46 -3.72 -18.20
CA GLU A 438 2.07 -2.73 -17.20
C GLU A 438 3.34 -2.18 -16.54
N PRO A 439 3.51 -0.84 -16.42
CA PRO A 439 4.58 -0.25 -15.64
C PRO A 439 4.56 -0.68 -14.17
N ARG A 440 5.73 -0.73 -13.53
CA ARG A 440 5.86 -1.23 -12.14
C ARG A 440 6.34 -0.17 -11.16
N PHE A 441 7.26 0.70 -11.59
CA PHE A 441 7.96 1.64 -10.69
C PHE A 441 7.78 3.11 -11.08
N THR A 442 6.63 3.42 -11.68
CA THR A 442 6.22 4.77 -12.08
C THR A 442 4.69 4.89 -12.09
N PHE A 443 4.17 6.10 -12.23
CA PHE A 443 2.75 6.39 -12.45
C PHE A 443 2.61 7.71 -13.21
N TYR A 444 1.43 7.95 -13.76
CA TYR A 444 1.08 9.13 -14.56
C TYR A 444 -0.27 9.68 -14.11
N GLY A 445 -0.49 10.98 -14.25
CA GLY A 445 -1.83 11.58 -14.23
C GLY A 445 -2.29 11.79 -15.67
N PHE A 446 -3.38 11.15 -16.09
CA PHE A 446 -3.81 11.22 -17.48
C PHE A 446 -5.29 10.87 -17.68
N LYS A 447 -5.83 11.38 -18.79
CA LYS A 447 -7.10 10.95 -19.38
C LYS A 447 -6.88 10.28 -20.73
N TYR A 448 -5.87 10.71 -21.47
CA TYR A 448 -5.55 10.25 -22.81
C TYR A 448 -4.21 9.52 -22.82
N VAL A 449 -4.14 8.45 -23.59
CA VAL A 449 -2.87 7.77 -23.90
C VAL A 449 -2.73 7.62 -25.41
N GLU A 450 -1.64 8.16 -25.95
CA GLU A 450 -1.23 7.94 -27.33
C GLU A 450 -0.35 6.69 -27.39
N VAL A 451 -0.60 5.83 -28.38
CA VAL A 451 0.12 4.57 -28.59
C VAL A 451 0.75 4.57 -29.98
N THR A 452 2.07 4.38 -30.03
CA THR A 452 2.84 4.27 -31.28
C THR A 452 3.75 3.04 -31.29
N SER A 453 4.14 2.60 -32.49
CA SER A 453 5.09 1.51 -32.66
C SER A 453 6.06 1.78 -33.81
N ASN A 454 7.25 1.19 -33.74
CA ASN A 454 8.20 1.17 -34.85
C ASN A 454 7.87 0.14 -35.94
N SER A 455 6.73 -0.56 -35.83
CA SER A 455 6.30 -1.59 -36.77
C SER A 455 4.78 -1.52 -36.99
N ASP A 456 4.37 -1.36 -38.25
CA ASP A 456 2.96 -1.41 -38.66
C ASP A 456 2.31 -2.80 -38.49
N LEU A 457 3.13 -3.83 -38.22
CA LEU A 457 2.68 -5.20 -37.97
C LEU A 457 2.34 -5.47 -36.49
N LEU A 458 2.46 -4.47 -35.60
CA LEU A 458 2.04 -4.63 -34.21
C LEU A 458 0.52 -4.59 -34.11
N GLU A 459 -0.08 -5.65 -33.57
CA GLU A 459 -1.48 -5.69 -33.23
C GLU A 459 -1.67 -5.23 -31.78
N ILE A 460 -2.53 -4.23 -31.57
CA ILE A 460 -2.98 -3.82 -30.24
C ILE A 460 -4.30 -4.53 -29.97
N GLU A 461 -4.28 -5.50 -29.06
CA GLU A 461 -5.45 -6.32 -28.73
C GLU A 461 -6.33 -5.64 -27.69
N ASN A 462 -5.72 -4.98 -26.69
CA ASN A 462 -6.45 -4.31 -25.62
C ASN A 462 -5.65 -3.16 -24.99
N VAL A 463 -6.34 -2.12 -24.54
CA VAL A 463 -5.78 -1.02 -23.74
C VAL A 463 -6.75 -0.70 -22.61
N GLN A 464 -6.27 -0.72 -21.37
CA GLN A 464 -7.04 -0.44 -20.17
C GLN A 464 -6.33 0.60 -19.30
N GLY A 465 -7.08 1.45 -18.62
CA GLY A 465 -6.57 2.35 -17.58
C GLY A 465 -6.57 1.67 -16.22
N CYS A 466 -5.40 1.55 -15.58
CA CYS A 466 -5.23 1.06 -14.22
C CYS A 466 -5.20 2.24 -13.25
N VAL A 467 -6.31 2.49 -12.54
CA VAL A 467 -6.39 3.54 -11.51
C VAL A 467 -5.64 3.09 -10.26
N VAL A 468 -4.69 3.89 -9.80
CA VAL A 468 -3.78 3.55 -8.72
C VAL A 468 -3.73 4.68 -7.70
N HIS A 469 -4.05 4.35 -6.45
CA HIS A 469 -3.89 5.25 -5.30
C HIS A 469 -3.85 4.46 -3.98
N SER A 470 -3.53 5.13 -2.88
CA SER A 470 -3.70 4.62 -1.51
C SER A 470 -5.15 4.18 -1.33
N ASN A 471 -5.37 2.91 -0.98
CA ASN A 471 -6.69 2.29 -0.99
C ASN A 471 -7.55 2.70 0.21
N ASN A 472 -7.77 4.00 0.36
CA ASN A 472 -8.68 4.60 1.32
C ASN A 472 -10.12 4.30 0.91
N GLU A 473 -10.89 3.73 1.85
CA GLU A 473 -12.30 3.43 1.66
C GLU A 473 -13.09 4.73 1.48
N LEU A 474 -14.00 4.76 0.51
CA LEU A 474 -14.96 5.85 0.37
C LEU A 474 -16.04 5.68 1.45
N THR A 475 -16.12 6.63 2.37
CA THR A 475 -17.05 6.61 3.52
C THR A 475 -18.14 7.66 3.43
N GLY A 476 -17.96 8.67 2.58
CA GLY A 476 -18.94 9.71 2.29
C GLY A 476 -19.61 9.50 0.94
N HIS A 477 -20.86 9.96 0.84
CA HIS A 477 -21.59 10.06 -0.42
C HIS A 477 -22.44 11.32 -0.40
N PHE A 478 -22.53 11.99 -1.56
CA PHE A 478 -23.35 13.17 -1.75
C PHE A 478 -24.08 13.11 -3.10
N GLU A 479 -25.35 13.51 -3.07
CA GLU A 479 -26.20 13.72 -4.24
C GLU A 479 -27.23 14.82 -3.92
N CYS A 480 -27.58 15.63 -4.93
CA CYS A 480 -28.65 16.62 -4.83
C CYS A 480 -29.39 16.78 -6.17
N GLY A 481 -30.47 17.58 -6.17
CA GLY A 481 -31.27 17.83 -7.39
C GLY A 481 -30.60 18.71 -8.45
N ASN A 482 -29.33 19.11 -8.28
CA ASN A 482 -28.58 19.92 -9.24
C ASN A 482 -27.39 19.12 -9.81
N GLU A 483 -27.51 18.76 -11.08
CA GLU A 483 -26.50 17.95 -11.81
C GLU A 483 -25.11 18.58 -11.86
N THR A 484 -25.00 19.90 -11.90
CA THR A 484 -23.70 20.58 -11.90
C THR A 484 -22.98 20.36 -10.58
N ILE A 485 -23.70 20.44 -9.45
CA ILE A 485 -23.13 20.20 -8.12
C ILE A 485 -22.71 18.72 -7.98
N ASN A 486 -23.54 17.79 -8.48
CA ASN A 486 -23.18 16.36 -8.50
C ASN A 486 -21.90 16.11 -9.29
N LYS A 487 -21.72 16.79 -10.44
CA LYS A 487 -20.48 16.74 -11.24
C LYS A 487 -19.28 17.34 -10.53
N ILE A 488 -19.44 18.47 -9.83
CA ILE A 488 -18.38 19.07 -9.00
C ILE A 488 -17.93 18.07 -7.94
N HIS A 489 -18.87 17.50 -7.17
CA HIS A 489 -18.55 16.49 -6.16
C HIS A 489 -17.83 15.27 -6.76
N LYS A 490 -18.30 14.76 -7.90
CA LYS A 490 -17.61 13.67 -8.61
C LYS A 490 -16.18 14.05 -9.00
N ALA A 491 -15.96 15.25 -9.53
CA ALA A 491 -14.61 15.73 -9.88
C ALA A 491 -13.72 15.82 -8.64
N THR A 492 -14.23 16.38 -7.53
CA THR A 492 -13.54 16.44 -6.25
C THR A 492 -13.07 15.06 -5.78
N VAL A 493 -13.96 14.06 -5.78
CA VAL A 493 -13.62 12.67 -5.40
C VAL A 493 -12.53 12.08 -6.30
N TRP A 494 -12.57 12.33 -7.61
CA TRP A 494 -11.53 11.84 -8.53
C TRP A 494 -10.18 12.55 -8.38
N SER A 495 -10.19 13.87 -8.15
CA SER A 495 -8.99 14.63 -7.84
C SER A 495 -8.35 14.15 -6.55
N GLN A 496 -9.15 13.93 -5.49
CA GLN A 496 -8.66 13.43 -4.22
C GLN A 496 -8.06 12.02 -4.37
N LYS A 497 -8.73 11.10 -5.09
CA LYS A 497 -8.16 9.78 -5.43
C LYS A 497 -6.79 9.91 -6.10
N SER A 498 -6.69 10.79 -7.10
CA SER A 498 -5.48 10.92 -7.91
C SER A 498 -4.28 11.47 -7.13
N ASN A 499 -4.56 12.25 -6.09
CA ASN A 499 -3.56 12.90 -5.25
C ASN A 499 -3.26 12.15 -3.93
N MET A 500 -3.68 10.87 -3.81
CA MET A 500 -3.37 10.04 -2.64
C MET A 500 -2.39 8.91 -3.00
N ILE A 501 -1.13 9.21 -3.29
CA ILE A 501 -0.11 8.17 -3.60
C ILE A 501 0.84 8.00 -2.40
N GLY A 502 0.33 7.46 -1.29
CA GLY A 502 1.09 7.26 -0.04
C GLY A 502 1.26 8.51 0.83
N PHE A 503 1.03 9.69 0.27
CA PHE A 503 0.96 11.00 0.95
C PHE A 503 0.11 11.94 0.05
N PRO A 504 -0.45 13.05 0.57
CA PRO A 504 -1.23 13.96 -0.25
C PRO A 504 -0.30 14.66 -1.24
N LEU A 505 -0.62 14.62 -2.54
CA LEU A 505 0.09 15.32 -3.61
C LEU A 505 -0.64 16.63 -3.95
N ASP A 506 0.07 17.61 -4.46
CA ASP A 506 -0.51 18.74 -5.19
C ASP A 506 -1.11 18.30 -6.54
N CYS A 507 -0.35 17.48 -7.27
CA CYS A 507 -0.71 17.03 -8.60
C CYS A 507 -0.11 15.63 -8.91
N PRO A 508 -0.71 14.84 -9.83
CA PRO A 508 -0.21 13.49 -10.14
C PRO A 508 0.59 13.37 -11.45
N GLN A 509 0.60 14.40 -12.31
CA GLN A 509 1.07 14.32 -13.71
C GLN A 509 2.46 14.90 -13.93
N ARG A 510 2.72 16.15 -13.52
CA ARG A 510 3.96 16.87 -13.84
C ARG A 510 5.15 16.46 -12.97
N ASP A 511 6.29 17.07 -13.20
CA ASP A 511 7.54 16.84 -12.48
C ASP A 511 7.60 17.49 -11.08
N GLU A 512 6.50 17.40 -10.34
CA GLU A 512 6.34 17.93 -8.98
C GLU A 512 5.88 16.83 -8.02
N ARG A 513 4.56 16.60 -7.89
CA ARG A 513 3.98 15.49 -7.09
C ARG A 513 4.51 15.50 -5.65
N LEU A 514 4.44 16.66 -5.02
CA LEU A 514 4.98 16.92 -3.69
C LEU A 514 3.84 17.12 -2.69
N GLY A 515 4.13 16.84 -1.42
CA GLY A 515 3.15 17.04 -0.36
C GLY A 515 3.15 18.47 0.15
N TRP A 516 2.65 19.38 -0.68
CA TRP A 516 2.47 20.77 -0.35
C TRP A 516 1.48 20.94 0.80
N PHE A 517 1.91 21.67 1.84
CA PHE A 517 1.09 21.85 3.02
C PHE A 517 -0.15 22.72 2.77
N GLY A 518 -0.04 23.75 1.94
CA GLY A 518 -1.16 24.64 1.64
C GLY A 518 -2.33 23.86 1.06
N ASP A 519 -2.05 23.06 0.03
CA ASP A 519 -2.99 22.21 -0.70
C ASP A 519 -3.64 21.17 0.21
N ALA A 520 -2.82 20.43 0.96
CA ALA A 520 -3.33 19.43 1.89
C ALA A 520 -4.13 20.05 3.04
N GLN A 521 -3.79 21.26 3.50
CA GLN A 521 -4.52 21.95 4.56
C GLN A 521 -5.92 22.38 4.11
N VAL A 522 -6.08 22.88 2.88
CA VAL A 522 -7.37 23.33 2.37
C VAL A 522 -8.27 22.18 1.90
N THR A 523 -7.70 21.02 1.58
CA THR A 523 -8.45 19.82 1.13
C THR A 523 -8.76 18.82 2.24
N ILE A 524 -8.13 18.94 3.42
CA ILE A 524 -8.24 17.92 4.48
C ILE A 524 -9.68 17.61 4.91
N GLU A 525 -10.53 18.63 4.98
CA GLU A 525 -11.91 18.48 5.44
C GLU A 525 -12.75 17.68 4.43
N GLU A 526 -12.68 18.07 3.15
CA GLU A 526 -13.32 17.32 2.06
C GLU A 526 -12.88 15.86 2.04
N ALA A 527 -11.57 15.62 2.17
CA ALA A 527 -11.02 14.28 2.11
C ALA A 527 -11.51 13.42 3.29
N MET A 528 -11.63 14.00 4.49
CA MET A 528 -12.20 13.31 5.66
C MET A 528 -13.71 13.08 5.58
N PHE A 529 -14.46 13.94 4.88
CA PHE A 529 -15.88 13.69 4.60
C PHE A 529 -16.05 12.52 3.63
N ASN A 530 -15.22 12.45 2.59
CA ASN A 530 -15.38 11.48 1.51
C ASN A 530 -14.68 10.14 1.77
N PHE A 531 -13.55 10.12 2.47
CA PHE A 531 -12.72 8.94 2.62
C PHE A 531 -12.35 8.63 4.08
N ASN A 532 -12.06 7.36 4.34
CA ASN A 532 -11.49 6.89 5.61
C ASN A 532 -10.00 7.28 5.69
N MET A 533 -9.74 8.51 6.12
CA MET A 533 -8.40 9.12 6.16
C MET A 533 -7.55 9.00 7.44
N PRO A 534 -8.02 8.53 8.62
CA PRO A 534 -7.23 8.57 9.86
C PRO A 534 -5.81 8.01 9.76
N LEU A 535 -5.61 6.84 9.14
CA LEU A 535 -4.28 6.24 9.03
C LEU A 535 -3.38 6.94 8.01
N PHE A 536 -3.94 7.36 6.88
CA PHE A 536 -3.23 8.11 5.85
C PHE A 536 -2.69 9.43 6.41
N TYR A 537 -3.55 10.22 7.08
CA TYR A 537 -3.11 11.47 7.70
C TYR A 537 -2.23 11.27 8.93
N HIS A 538 -2.45 10.22 9.73
CA HIS A 538 -1.56 9.92 10.85
C HIS A 538 -0.12 9.63 10.36
N ASN A 539 0.03 8.86 9.28
CA ASN A 539 1.32 8.60 8.65
C ASN A 539 1.98 9.91 8.18
N TRP A 540 1.23 10.73 7.45
CA TRP A 540 1.73 11.98 6.90
C TRP A 540 2.11 13.01 7.99
N ILE A 541 1.22 13.27 8.96
CA ILE A 541 1.48 14.19 10.09
C ILE A 541 2.66 13.74 10.94
N THR A 542 2.86 12.43 11.10
CA THR A 542 4.07 11.92 11.78
C THR A 542 5.33 12.21 10.95
N GLY A 543 5.25 12.05 9.63
CA GLY A 543 6.31 12.43 8.70
C GLY A 543 6.63 13.93 8.71
N ILE A 544 5.61 14.78 8.85
CA ILE A 544 5.74 16.24 9.01
C ILE A 544 6.59 16.56 10.23
N ARG A 545 6.26 15.98 11.39
CA ARG A 545 7.05 16.14 12.62
C ARG A 545 8.51 15.72 12.43
N LYS A 546 8.77 14.66 11.66
CA LYS A 546 10.13 14.21 11.35
C LYS A 546 10.89 15.14 10.39
N ASN A 547 10.19 15.97 9.63
CA ASN A 547 10.76 16.98 8.73
C ASN A 547 10.89 18.37 9.37
N GLN A 548 10.30 18.59 10.54
CA GLN A 548 10.41 19.84 11.28
C GLN A 548 11.88 20.10 11.65
N ASP A 549 12.36 21.32 11.43
CA ASP A 549 13.70 21.73 11.82
C ASP A 549 13.82 21.66 13.35
N SER A 550 14.80 20.91 13.84
CA SER A 550 14.97 20.67 15.27
C SER A 550 15.49 21.88 16.05
N LEU A 551 16.04 22.88 15.37
CA LEU A 551 16.61 24.09 15.97
C LEU A 551 15.60 25.24 15.95
N THR A 552 14.95 25.48 14.82
CA THR A 552 14.02 26.62 14.66
C THR A 552 12.57 26.24 14.93
N GLY A 553 12.21 24.96 14.80
CA GLY A 553 10.82 24.50 14.82
C GLY A 553 10.07 24.73 13.51
N ASP A 554 10.73 25.21 12.46
CA ASP A 554 10.09 25.46 11.17
C ASP A 554 9.64 24.15 10.50
N ILE A 555 8.45 24.18 9.93
CA ILE A 555 7.93 23.10 9.11
C ILE A 555 8.21 23.44 7.64
N PRO A 556 8.88 22.57 6.86
CA PRO A 556 9.09 22.81 5.44
C PRO A 556 7.77 22.98 4.68
N ILE A 557 7.76 23.72 3.58
CA ILE A 557 6.55 23.92 2.74
C ILE A 557 6.05 22.66 2.04
N ILE A 558 6.87 21.59 2.01
CA ILE A 558 6.53 20.26 1.49
C ILE A 558 6.90 19.16 2.48
N SER A 559 6.10 18.09 2.56
CA SER A 559 6.41 16.88 3.30
C SER A 559 5.82 15.63 2.64
N PRO A 560 6.52 14.49 2.54
CA PRO A 560 7.91 14.28 2.93
C PRO A 560 8.85 15.08 2.03
N ARG A 561 9.82 15.75 2.64
CA ARG A 561 10.89 16.41 1.90
C ARG A 561 11.73 15.31 1.30
#